data_AF-A0A2E3DCC4-F1
#
_entry.id   AF-A0A2E3DCC4-F1
#
_cell.length_a   1.000
_cell.length_b   1.000
_cell.length_c   1.000
_cell.angle_alpha   90.00
_cell.angle_beta   90.00
_cell.angle_gamma   90.00
#
_symmetry.space_group_name_H-M   'P 1'
#
loop_
_entity.id
_entity.type
_entity.pdbx_description
1 polymer ?
#
loop_
_entity_poly.entity_id
_entity_poly.type
_entity_poly.pdbx_seq_one_letter_code
_entity_poly.pdbx_strand_id
1 'polypeptide(L)'
;MKKLFQKLLMMGPLRNLLHATALLLSFMMPVSILQIESETLALIFLGALPASAPIIVIIIGLDIMMTSIWKTEAASKDESRYKEIIRAHIFFGGVLLFSWLAAFLPRMI
;
A
#
# COMPACT_ATOMS: atom_id res chain seq x y z
N MET A 1 9.10 20.35 -5.42
CA MET A 1 8.79 19.44 -6.56
C MET A 1 9.98 18.62 -7.05
N LYS A 2 11.14 19.21 -7.39
CA LYS A 2 12.32 18.45 -7.90
C LYS A 2 12.79 17.28 -7.03
N LYS A 3 12.82 17.44 -5.69
CA LYS A 3 13.20 16.36 -4.75
C LYS A 3 12.21 15.19 -4.72
N LEU A 4 10.91 15.45 -4.90
CA LEU A 4 9.87 14.40 -4.88
C LEU A 4 9.95 13.54 -6.14
N PHE A 5 10.16 14.18 -7.30
CA PHE A 5 10.29 13.50 -8.58
C PHE A 5 11.55 12.61 -8.63
N GLN A 6 12.67 13.09 -8.08
CA GLN A 6 13.88 12.27 -7.93
C GLN A 6 13.64 11.06 -7.02
N LYS A 7 12.90 11.21 -5.92
CA LYS A 7 12.54 10.09 -5.04
C LYS A 7 11.67 9.05 -5.74
N LEU A 8 10.69 9.49 -6.53
CA LEU A 8 9.84 8.58 -7.32
C LEU A 8 10.67 7.82 -8.37
N LEU A 9 11.56 8.50 -9.09
CA LEU A 9 12.44 7.83 -10.06
C LEU A 9 13.37 6.79 -9.40
N MET A 10 13.86 7.08 -8.19
CA MET A 10 14.73 6.17 -7.43
C MET A 10 14.02 4.90 -6.92
N MET A 11 12.70 4.94 -6.72
CA MET A 11 11.92 3.78 -6.25
C MET A 11 11.65 2.77 -7.37
N GLY A 12 11.65 3.23 -8.63
CA GLY A 12 11.28 2.41 -9.77
C GLY A 12 9.76 2.37 -10.01
N PRO A 13 9.34 2.13 -11.26
CA PRO A 13 7.94 2.29 -11.67
C PRO A 13 6.99 1.33 -10.96
N LEU A 14 7.42 0.09 -10.73
CA LEU A 14 6.59 -0.94 -10.10
C LEU A 14 6.24 -0.60 -8.63
N ARG A 15 7.22 -0.09 -7.87
CA ARG A 15 7.01 0.29 -6.47
C ARG A 15 6.09 1.49 -6.35
N ASN A 16 6.27 2.49 -7.23
CA ASN A 16 5.38 3.64 -7.28
C ASN A 16 3.95 3.24 -7.64
N LEU A 17 3.77 2.29 -8.57
CA LEU A 17 2.45 1.75 -8.89
C LEU A 17 1.83 1.07 -7.67
N LEU A 18 2.62 0.29 -6.93
CA LEU A 18 2.15 -0.36 -5.70
C LEU A 18 1.73 0.66 -4.62
N HIS A 19 2.51 1.73 -4.44
CA HIS A 19 2.15 2.83 -3.53
C HIS A 19 0.90 3.59 -3.98
N ALA A 20 0.77 3.85 -5.28
CA ALA A 20 -0.40 4.50 -5.86
C ALA A 20 -1.66 3.64 -5.69
N THR A 21 -1.57 2.34 -5.95
CA THR A 21 -2.66 1.38 -5.69
C THR A 21 -3.02 1.35 -4.21
N ALA A 22 -2.04 1.34 -3.31
CA ALA A 22 -2.29 1.36 -1.87
C ALA A 22 -3.02 2.65 -1.45
N LEU A 23 -2.61 3.81 -1.96
CA LEU A 23 -3.31 5.08 -1.72
C LEU A 23 -4.73 5.08 -2.28
N LEU A 24 -4.92 4.59 -3.51
CA LEU A 24 -6.22 4.51 -4.15
C LEU A 24 -7.18 3.64 -3.32
N LEU A 25 -6.75 2.44 -2.95
CA LEU A 25 -7.55 1.54 -2.09
C LEU A 25 -7.82 2.16 -0.73
N SER A 26 -6.84 2.84 -0.12
CA SER A 26 -7.01 3.53 1.16
C SER A 26 -8.09 4.61 1.08
N PHE A 27 -8.11 5.37 -0.01
CA PHE A 27 -9.06 6.46 -0.24
C PHE A 27 -10.47 5.94 -0.56
N MET A 28 -10.55 4.80 -1.25
CA MET A 28 -11.82 4.16 -1.59
C MET A 28 -12.42 3.35 -0.42
N MET A 29 -11.62 2.99 0.59
CA MET A 29 -12.06 2.16 1.71
C MET A 29 -13.31 2.68 2.46
N PRO A 30 -13.49 3.99 2.73
CA PRO A 30 -14.69 4.49 3.38
C PRO A 30 -15.99 4.22 2.61
N VAL A 31 -15.92 4.08 1.28
CA VAL A 31 -17.08 3.72 0.44
C VAL A 31 -17.58 2.33 0.80
N SER A 32 -16.69 1.43 1.23
CA SER A 32 -17.09 0.09 1.67
C SER A 32 -17.97 0.11 2.92
N ILE A 33 -18.02 1.20 3.69
CA ILE A 33 -18.86 1.36 4.89
C ILE A 33 -20.31 1.72 4.51
N LEU A 34 -20.51 2.37 3.37
CA LEU A 34 -21.82 2.86 2.93
C LEU A 34 -22.76 1.71 2.54
N GLN A 35 -24.06 1.93 2.74
CA GLN A 35 -25.10 1.06 2.17
C GLN A 35 -25.21 1.36 0.68
N ILE A 36 -24.98 0.33 -0.14
CA ILE A 36 -25.01 0.43 -1.59
C ILE A 36 -26.22 -0.37 -2.09
N GLU A 37 -27.17 0.31 -2.71
CA GLU A 37 -28.43 -0.31 -3.17
C GLU A 37 -28.25 -1.16 -4.44
N SER A 38 -27.23 -0.87 -5.26
CA SER A 38 -26.94 -1.64 -6.47
C SER A 38 -26.17 -2.93 -6.14
N GLU A 39 -26.70 -4.08 -6.53
CA GLU A 39 -26.06 -5.39 -6.33
C GLU A 39 -24.65 -5.46 -6.95
N THR A 40 -24.46 -4.93 -8.16
CA THR A 40 -23.16 -4.95 -8.84
C THR A 40 -22.13 -4.08 -8.12
N LEU A 41 -22.54 -2.90 -7.66
CA LEU A 41 -21.64 -2.01 -6.91
C LEU A 41 -21.37 -2.58 -5.51
N ALA A 42 -22.35 -3.24 -4.89
CA ALA A 42 -22.16 -3.92 -3.61
C ALA A 42 -21.08 -5.00 -3.70
N LEU A 43 -21.10 -5.85 -4.74
CA LEU A 43 -20.05 -6.87 -4.94
C LEU A 43 -18.64 -6.27 -5.06
N ILE A 44 -18.50 -5.15 -5.77
CA ILE A 44 -17.20 -4.49 -5.96
C ILE A 44 -16.73 -3.83 -4.65
N PHE A 45 -17.55 -2.98 -4.05
CA PHE A 45 -17.14 -2.12 -2.94
C PHE A 45 -17.21 -2.80 -1.57
N LEU A 46 -18.11 -3.76 -1.38
CA LEU A 46 -18.26 -4.51 -0.11
C LEU A 46 -17.50 -5.84 -0.13
N GLY A 47 -17.22 -6.39 -1.32
CA GLY A 47 -16.51 -7.66 -1.49
C GLY A 47 -15.09 -7.48 -2.00
N ALA A 48 -14.95 -7.16 -3.29
CA ALA A 48 -13.65 -7.15 -3.97
C ALA A 48 -12.67 -6.13 -3.38
N LEU A 49 -13.13 -4.92 -3.09
CA LEU A 49 -12.30 -3.84 -2.55
C LEU A 49 -11.67 -4.20 -1.19
N PRO A 50 -12.44 -4.57 -0.14
CA PRO A 50 -11.85 -4.97 1.14
C PRO A 50 -11.04 -6.27 1.07
N ALA A 51 -11.32 -7.18 0.13
CA ALA A 51 -10.49 -8.38 -0.08
C ALA A 51 -9.14 -8.04 -0.74
N SER A 52 -9.11 -7.05 -1.63
CA SER A 52 -7.88 -6.64 -2.35
C SER A 52 -6.86 -5.92 -1.47
N ALA A 53 -7.31 -5.16 -0.47
CA ALA A 53 -6.43 -4.41 0.43
C ALA A 53 -5.40 -5.26 1.18
N PRO A 54 -5.76 -6.35 1.90
CA PRO A 54 -4.79 -7.20 2.56
C PRO A 54 -3.82 -7.87 1.57
N ILE A 55 -4.26 -8.20 0.35
CA ILE A 55 -3.39 -8.74 -0.70
C ILE A 55 -2.28 -7.73 -1.05
N ILE A 56 -2.65 -6.45 -1.25
CA ILE A 56 -1.66 -5.39 -1.52
C ILE A 56 -0.73 -5.17 -0.33
N VAL A 57 -1.23 -5.22 0.90
CA VAL A 57 -0.38 -5.13 2.11
C VAL A 57 0.64 -6.28 2.16
N ILE A 58 0.23 -7.51 1.82
CA ILE A 58 1.13 -8.67 1.75
C ILE A 58 2.21 -8.45 0.67
N ILE A 59 1.83 -8.01 -0.53
CA ILE A 59 2.80 -7.73 -1.62
C ILE A 59 3.81 -6.66 -1.19
N ILE A 60 3.35 -5.60 -0.51
CA ILE A 60 4.23 -4.58 0.08
C ILE A 60 5.18 -5.20 1.10
N GLY A 61 4.69 -6.08 1.97
CA GLY A 61 5.51 -6.80 2.95
C GLY A 61 6.60 -7.65 2.30
N LEU A 62 6.25 -8.38 1.23
CA LEU A 62 7.22 -9.18 0.47
C LEU A 62 8.30 -8.31 -0.19
N ASP A 63 7.93 -7.15 -0.76
CA ASP A 63 8.93 -6.24 -1.34
C ASP A 63 9.80 -5.58 -0.25
N ILE A 64 9.27 -5.30 0.95
CA ILE A 64 10.09 -4.88 2.09
C ILE A 64 11.11 -5.97 2.44
N MET A 65 10.72 -7.24 2.46
CA MET A 65 11.64 -8.36 2.75
C MET A 65 12.76 -8.43 1.71
N MET A 66 12.43 -8.40 0.42
CA MET A 66 13.43 -8.41 -0.66
C MET A 66 14.35 -7.18 -0.61
N THR A 67 13.76 -6.00 -0.37
CA THR A 67 14.53 -4.75 -0.21
C THR A 67 15.47 -4.81 0.99
N SER A 68 15.07 -5.50 2.07
CA SER A 68 15.89 -5.68 3.26
C SER A 68 17.06 -6.63 3.02
N ILE A 69 16.85 -7.69 2.23
CA ILE A 69 17.93 -8.58 1.79
C ILE A 69 18.95 -7.79 0.96
N TRP A 70 18.49 -7.08 -0.08
CA TRP A 70 19.38 -6.27 -0.93
C TRP A 70 20.09 -5.16 -0.17
N LYS A 71 19.46 -4.56 0.85
CA LYS A 71 20.12 -3.58 1.73
C LYS A 71 21.30 -4.18 2.49
N THR A 72 21.20 -5.44 2.91
CA THR A 72 22.23 -6.11 3.72
C THR A 72 23.49 -6.39 2.90
N GLU A 73 23.34 -6.57 1.58
CA GLU A 73 24.45 -6.81 0.65
C GLU A 73 24.99 -5.52 0.01
N ALA A 74 24.36 -4.37 0.26
CA ALA A 74 24.67 -3.12 -0.42
C ALA A 74 25.87 -2.38 0.19
N ALA A 75 26.64 -1.69 -0.66
CA ALA A 75 27.64 -0.73 -0.20
C ALA A 75 26.99 0.42 0.58
N SER A 76 27.74 1.05 1.48
CA SER A 76 27.25 2.09 2.41
C SER A 76 26.51 3.26 1.74
N LYS A 77 26.83 3.58 0.48
CA LYS A 77 26.12 4.62 -0.30
C LYS A 77 24.70 4.23 -0.73
N ASP A 78 24.45 2.95 -0.97
CA ASP A 78 23.14 2.43 -1.43
C ASP A 78 22.21 2.03 -0.28
N GLU A 79 22.77 1.81 0.93
CA GLU A 79 22.00 1.48 2.13
C GLU A 79 20.94 2.55 2.46
N SER A 80 21.30 3.83 2.29
CA SER A 80 20.41 4.99 2.47
C SER A 80 19.17 4.89 1.56
N ARG A 81 19.37 4.56 0.28
CA ARG A 81 18.30 4.41 -0.70
C ARG A 81 17.31 3.32 -0.28
N TYR A 82 17.80 2.16 0.13
CA TYR A 82 16.94 1.06 0.56
C TYR A 82 16.18 1.36 1.86
N LYS A 83 16.78 2.10 2.79
CA LYS A 83 16.07 2.60 3.99
C LYS A 83 14.92 3.53 3.61
N GLU A 84 15.11 4.43 2.63
CA GLU A 84 14.03 5.29 2.15
C GLU A 84 12.90 4.50 1.49
N ILE A 85 13.23 3.50 0.67
CA ILE A 85 12.24 2.61 0.03
C ILE A 85 11.42 1.88 1.10
N ILE A 86 12.07 1.25 2.08
CA ILE A 86 11.38 0.54 3.17
C ILE A 86 10.45 1.49 3.94
N ARG A 87 10.90 2.70 4.28
CA ARG A 87 10.05 3.70 4.96
C ARG A 87 8.82 4.07 4.14
N ALA A 88 8.97 4.24 2.83
CA ALA A 88 7.83 4.51 1.95
C ALA A 88 6.84 3.35 1.93
N HIS A 89 7.31 2.11 1.80
CA HIS A 89 6.45 0.93 1.87
C HIS A 89 5.72 0.81 3.21
N ILE A 90 6.41 1.04 4.34
CA ILE A 90 5.78 1.04 5.67
C ILE A 90 4.73 2.14 5.75
N PHE A 91 5.01 3.34 5.23
CA PHE A 91 4.04 4.43 5.24
C PHE A 91 2.80 4.09 4.40
N PHE A 92 2.95 3.76 3.12
CA PHE A 92 1.80 3.50 2.24
C PHE A 92 1.06 2.21 2.60
N GLY A 93 1.79 1.15 2.96
CA GLY A 93 1.20 -0.09 3.46
C GLY A 93 0.49 0.10 4.79
N GLY A 94 1.05 0.90 5.70
CA GLY A 94 0.44 1.26 6.97
C GLY A 94 -0.83 2.08 6.81
N VAL A 95 -0.84 3.06 5.90
CA VAL A 95 -2.04 3.84 5.57
C VAL A 95 -3.16 2.93 5.05
N LEU A 96 -2.84 2.01 4.14
CA LEU A 96 -3.81 1.03 3.62
C LEU A 96 -4.32 0.10 4.71
N LEU A 97 -3.43 -0.48 5.51
CA LEU A 97 -3.81 -1.38 6.59
C LEU A 97 -4.68 -0.68 7.63
N PHE A 98 -4.34 0.56 8.00
CA PHE A 98 -5.12 1.34 8.95
C PHE A 98 -6.50 1.68 8.40
N SER A 99 -6.59 2.10 7.14
CA SER A 99 -7.86 2.37 6.46
C SER A 99 -8.74 1.12 6.40
N TRP A 100 -8.14 -0.03 6.05
CA TRP A 100 -8.82 -1.32 6.04
C TRP A 100 -9.33 -1.72 7.42
N LEU A 101 -8.49 -1.63 8.46
CA LEU A 101 -8.90 -1.90 9.84
C LEU A 101 -10.06 -0.98 10.25
N ALA A 102 -9.97 0.32 9.99
CA ALA A 102 -11.03 1.27 10.33
C ALA A 102 -12.38 0.93 9.69
N ALA A 103 -12.39 0.43 8.45
CA ALA A 103 -13.62 0.05 7.76
C ALA A 103 -14.15 -1.34 8.15
N PHE A 104 -13.27 -2.27 8.49
CA PHE A 104 -13.64 -3.69 8.63
C PHE A 104 -13.72 -4.19 10.08
N LEU A 105 -12.95 -3.63 11.02
CA LEU A 105 -13.02 -4.01 12.44
C LEU A 105 -14.45 -3.93 13.00
N PRO A 106 -15.24 -2.86 12.73
CA PRO A 106 -16.61 -2.74 13.23
C PRO A 106 -17.58 -3.79 12.67
N ARG A 107 -17.21 -4.53 11.62
CA ARG A 107 -18.02 -5.59 11.00
C ARG A 107 -17.68 -6.99 11.50
N MET A 108 -16.57 -7.12 12.22
CA MET A 108 -16.07 -8.40 12.76
C MET A 108 -16.43 -8.61 14.24
N ILE A 109 -16.81 -7.53 14.93
CA ILE A 109 -17.25 -7.52 16.33
C ILE A 109 -18.78 -7.43 16.34
#